data_AF-A0A662VEY8-F1
#
_entry.id   AF-A0A662VEY8-F1
#
_cell.length_a   1.000
_cell.length_b   1.000
_cell.length_c   1.000
_cell.angle_alpha   90.00
_cell.angle_beta   90.00
_cell.angle_gamma   90.00
#
_symmetry.space_group_name_H-M   'P 1'
#
loop_
_entity.id
_entity.type
_entity.pdbx_description
1 polymer ?
#
loop_
_entity_poly.entity_id
_entity_poly.type
_entity_poly.pdbx_seq_one_letter_code
_entity_poly.pdbx_strand_id
1 'polypeptide(L)'
;MSARVIGRGKCPKCGREGSVVLKEISGRVYVYFKHGRDWCYIGPLDRVNLAELITELRPSPYHNITTKLGSAIKGLVTRLGRKPLKYVLVEILAIFLLVIGSLIAVLAVLALLSAITSTGTVMEAYEERSVSAGDAFIINAGTGGVSSIECLNCSFVIGSKKSLIGGIPAHCINTVVCPINTSHIDASKLSTEEVTRTIIENGDPALIKISKAAGRNPTLKIRLTKHVTIHKETITPILAVTPATIIAGLMIWAGIKLRRWLKGQG
;
A
#
# COMPACT_ATOMS: atom_id res chain seq x y z
N MET A 1 3.71 -15.05 31.28
CA MET A 1 3.71 -16.52 31.42
C MET A 1 2.65 -17.12 30.51
N SER A 2 3.02 -18.05 29.63
CA SER A 2 2.11 -18.69 28.68
C SER A 2 1.71 -20.07 29.20
N ALA A 3 0.40 -20.34 29.29
CA ALA A 3 -0.14 -21.66 29.61
C ALA A 3 -1.10 -22.09 28.49
N ARG A 4 -0.89 -23.28 27.91
CA ARG A 4 -1.62 -23.79 26.74
C ARG A 4 -2.23 -25.15 27.03
N VAL A 5 -3.53 -25.30 26.82
CA VAL A 5 -4.21 -26.60 26.92
C VAL A 5 -3.97 -27.38 25.63
N ILE A 6 -3.50 -28.63 25.73
CA ILE A 6 -3.14 -29.47 24.57
C ILE A 6 -4.04 -30.69 24.39
N GLY A 7 -4.83 -31.05 25.40
CA GLY A 7 -5.73 -32.21 25.34
C GLY A 7 -6.39 -32.50 26.67
N ARG A 8 -7.13 -33.60 26.73
CA ARG A 8 -7.71 -34.15 27.96
C ARG A 8 -7.21 -35.57 28.21
N GLY A 9 -7.19 -35.96 29.47
CA GLY A 9 -6.82 -37.31 29.89
C GLY A 9 -6.93 -37.51 31.39
N LYS A 10 -6.48 -38.66 31.85
CA LYS A 10 -6.44 -39.02 33.27
C LYS A 10 -5.10 -38.61 33.88
N CYS A 11 -5.12 -37.84 34.95
CA CYS A 11 -3.90 -37.39 35.61
C CYS A 11 -3.19 -38.58 36.28
N PRO A 12 -1.90 -38.83 36.01
CA PRO A 12 -1.16 -39.93 36.61
C PRO A 12 -0.89 -39.71 38.10
N LYS A 13 -0.99 -38.46 38.58
CA LYS A 13 -0.71 -38.09 39.98
C LYS A 13 -1.92 -38.26 40.89
N CYS A 14 -3.13 -37.96 40.40
CA CYS A 14 -4.34 -37.97 41.24
C CYS A 14 -5.49 -38.82 40.68
N GLY A 15 -5.33 -39.45 39.52
CA GLY A 15 -6.32 -40.32 38.90
C GLY A 15 -7.58 -39.61 38.37
N ARG A 16 -7.73 -38.30 38.59
CA ARG A 16 -8.86 -37.50 38.09
C ARG A 16 -8.71 -37.20 36.59
N GLU A 17 -9.82 -37.10 35.87
CA GLU A 17 -9.79 -36.55 34.51
C GLU A 17 -9.54 -35.04 34.55
N GLY A 18 -8.74 -34.56 33.61
CA GLY A 18 -8.37 -33.15 33.55
C GLY A 18 -7.85 -32.74 32.18
N SER A 19 -7.61 -31.45 32.05
CA SER A 19 -7.01 -30.88 30.85
C SER A 19 -5.49 -30.87 31.01
N VAL A 20 -4.78 -31.38 30.01
CA VAL A 20 -3.32 -31.34 29.94
C VAL A 20 -2.89 -29.95 29.50
N VAL A 21 -2.05 -29.30 30.30
CA VAL A 21 -1.60 -27.91 30.10
C VAL A 21 -0.08 -27.87 30.04
N LEU A 22 0.45 -27.21 29.01
CA LEU A 22 1.86 -26.86 28.92
C LEU A 22 2.07 -25.44 29.44
N LYS A 23 2.99 -25.27 30.38
CA LYS A 23 3.36 -23.96 30.92
C LYS A 23 4.83 -23.69 30.65
N GLU A 24 5.11 -22.54 30.05
CA GLU A 24 6.47 -22.10 29.77
C GLU A 24 6.97 -21.18 30.89
N ILE A 25 8.10 -21.56 31.50
CA ILE A 25 8.76 -20.81 32.57
C ILE A 25 10.26 -20.81 32.27
N SER A 26 10.84 -19.62 32.12
CA SER A 26 12.29 -19.43 31.88
C SER A 26 12.85 -20.25 30.72
N GLY A 27 12.12 -20.31 29.59
CA GLY A 27 12.52 -21.03 28.39
C GLY A 27 12.39 -22.56 28.45
N ARG A 28 11.84 -23.10 29.55
CA ARG A 28 11.53 -24.53 29.70
C ARG A 28 10.02 -24.76 29.75
N VAL A 29 9.58 -25.85 29.12
CA VAL A 29 8.17 -26.23 29.05
C VAL A 29 7.88 -27.34 30.06
N TYR A 30 6.82 -27.12 30.84
CA TYR A 30 6.41 -28.00 31.93
C TYR A 30 4.98 -28.48 31.72
N VAL A 31 4.73 -29.74 32.04
CA VAL A 31 3.43 -30.40 31.87
C VAL A 31 2.67 -30.40 33.20
N TYR A 32 1.42 -29.95 33.13
CA TYR A 32 0.46 -29.93 34.22
C TYR A 32 -0.85 -30.58 33.80
N PHE A 33 -1.59 -31.10 34.78
CA PHE A 33 -3.02 -31.38 34.64
C PHE A 33 -3.82 -30.34 35.41
N LYS A 34 -4.85 -29.77 34.78
CA LYS A 34 -5.81 -28.87 35.42
C LYS A 34 -7.13 -29.61 35.68
N HIS A 35 -7.53 -29.65 36.94
CA HIS A 35 -8.77 -30.23 37.44
C HIS A 35 -9.64 -29.13 38.05
N GLY A 36 -10.34 -28.36 37.21
CA GLY A 36 -11.10 -27.20 37.67
C GLY A 36 -10.19 -26.11 38.24
N ARG A 37 -10.16 -25.94 39.56
CA ARG A 37 -9.30 -24.98 40.27
C ARG A 37 -7.94 -25.57 40.67
N ASP A 38 -7.82 -26.89 40.71
CA ASP A 38 -6.59 -27.57 41.12
C ASP A 38 -5.65 -27.81 39.94
N TRP A 39 -4.34 -27.79 40.22
CA TRP A 39 -3.30 -28.07 39.23
C TRP A 39 -2.34 -29.13 39.77
N CYS A 40 -2.06 -30.16 38.97
CA CYS A 40 -1.07 -31.18 39.27
C CYS A 40 0.13 -31.03 38.34
N TYR A 41 1.29 -30.69 38.90
CA TYR A 41 2.56 -30.76 38.16
C TYR A 41 2.95 -32.21 37.91
N ILE A 42 3.30 -32.52 36.64
CA ILE A 42 3.71 -33.87 36.22
C ILE A 42 5.23 -33.93 36.01
N GLY A 43 5.79 -32.93 35.33
CA GLY A 43 7.21 -32.94 35.00
C GLY A 43 7.56 -31.97 33.87
N PRO A 44 8.85 -31.85 33.53
CA PRO A 44 9.28 -31.13 32.34
C PRO A 44 8.96 -31.95 31.07
N LEU A 45 8.68 -31.27 29.96
CA LEU A 45 8.15 -31.88 28.72
C LEU A 45 9.07 -32.98 28.14
N ASP A 46 10.38 -32.85 28.33
CA ASP A 46 11.41 -33.81 27.90
C ASP A 46 11.37 -35.15 28.65
N ARG A 47 10.72 -35.21 29.82
CA ARG A 47 10.64 -36.40 30.67
C ARG A 47 9.24 -37.03 30.73
N VAL A 48 8.26 -36.47 30.02
CA VAL A 48 6.86 -36.87 30.11
C VAL A 48 6.38 -37.38 28.76
N ASN A 49 5.92 -38.63 28.71
CA ASN A 49 5.31 -39.18 27.50
C ASN A 49 3.88 -38.66 27.32
N LEU A 50 3.71 -37.59 26.53
CA LEU A 50 2.39 -36.98 26.29
C LEU A 50 1.42 -37.91 25.54
N ALA A 51 1.93 -38.87 24.74
CA ALA A 51 1.08 -39.77 23.97
C ALA A 51 0.27 -40.72 24.86
N GLU A 52 0.81 -41.10 26.02
CA GLU A 52 0.13 -41.95 27.01
C GLU A 52 -0.84 -41.16 27.89
N LEU A 53 -0.69 -39.83 27.95
CA LEU A 53 -1.44 -38.96 28.87
C LEU A 53 -2.65 -38.27 28.22
N ILE A 54 -2.73 -38.24 26.89
CA ILE A 54 -3.79 -37.57 26.15
C ILE A 54 -4.68 -38.63 25.51
N THR A 55 -5.88 -38.81 26.06
CA THR A 55 -6.90 -39.68 25.49
C THR A 55 -7.73 -38.96 24.44
N GLU A 56 -7.82 -37.63 24.50
CA GLU A 56 -8.57 -36.81 23.55
C GLU A 56 -7.75 -35.57 23.16
N LEU A 57 -7.31 -35.54 21.90
CA LEU A 57 -6.64 -34.39 21.30
C LEU A 57 -7.66 -33.31 20.98
N ARG A 58 -7.61 -32.18 21.69
CA ARG A 58 -8.40 -31.00 21.29
C ARG A 58 -7.53 -30.16 20.35
N PRO A 59 -7.83 -30.09 19.04
CA PRO A 59 -7.10 -29.20 18.16
C PRO A 59 -7.39 -27.76 18.57
N SER A 60 -6.42 -27.10 19.19
CA SER A 60 -6.45 -25.66 19.41
C SER A 60 -6.33 -24.95 18.06
N PRO A 61 -7.18 -23.94 17.76
CA PRO A 61 -7.33 -23.36 16.41
C PRO A 61 -6.16 -22.47 15.96
N TYR A 62 -5.07 -22.35 16.72
CA TYR A 62 -4.03 -21.34 16.50
C TYR A 62 -2.80 -21.79 15.69
N HIS A 63 -2.81 -22.99 15.10
CA HIS A 63 -1.66 -23.51 14.36
C HIS A 63 -2.02 -24.15 13.01
N ASN A 64 -2.73 -23.43 12.12
CA ASN A 64 -2.85 -23.86 10.71
C ASN A 64 -1.74 -23.32 9.79
N ILE A 65 -1.03 -22.24 10.18
CA ILE A 65 0.03 -21.63 9.35
C ILE A 65 1.44 -22.14 9.74
N THR A 66 1.74 -22.35 11.02
CA THR A 66 3.11 -22.71 11.46
C THR A 66 3.41 -24.21 11.48
N THR A 67 2.39 -25.07 11.54
CA THR A 67 2.59 -26.54 11.59
C THR A 67 2.84 -27.17 10.23
N LYS A 68 2.31 -26.63 9.13
CA LYS A 68 2.63 -27.13 7.78
C LYS A 68 4.09 -26.87 7.40
N LEU A 69 4.63 -25.72 7.79
CA LEU A 69 6.05 -25.43 7.59
C LEU A 69 6.92 -26.26 8.53
N GLY A 70 6.54 -26.37 9.81
CA GLY A 70 7.26 -27.20 10.79
C GLY A 70 7.25 -28.69 10.45
N SER A 71 6.14 -29.25 9.96
CA SER A 71 6.06 -30.65 9.52
C SER A 71 6.80 -30.88 8.20
N ALA A 72 6.78 -29.91 7.28
CA ALA A 72 7.59 -29.95 6.07
C ALA A 72 9.09 -29.91 6.39
N ILE A 73 9.52 -29.07 7.33
CA ILE A 73 10.91 -28.99 7.79
C ILE A 73 11.31 -30.26 8.53
N LYS A 74 10.48 -30.77 9.45
CA LYS A 74 10.76 -32.01 10.19
C LYS A 74 10.85 -33.21 9.25
N GLY A 75 9.96 -33.29 8.25
CA GLY A 75 10.02 -34.28 7.18
C GLY A 75 11.31 -34.18 6.37
N LEU A 76 11.73 -32.97 6.00
CA LEU A 76 13.01 -32.71 5.34
C LEU A 76 14.20 -33.20 6.17
N VAL A 77 14.29 -32.79 7.44
CA VAL A 77 15.39 -33.17 8.35
C VAL A 77 15.49 -34.68 8.52
N THR A 78 14.36 -35.37 8.72
CA THR A 78 14.36 -36.85 8.84
C THR A 78 14.75 -37.56 7.53
N ARG A 79 14.42 -36.97 6.38
CA ARG A 79 14.74 -37.53 5.06
C ARG A 79 16.19 -37.28 4.65
N LEU A 80 16.77 -36.17 5.10
CA LEU A 80 18.18 -35.81 4.91
C LEU A 80 19.11 -36.66 5.78
N GLY A 81 18.69 -37.08 6.98
CA GLY A 81 19.51 -37.85 7.91
C GLY A 81 19.81 -39.31 7.51
N ARG A 82 19.15 -39.88 6.50
CA ARG A 82 19.34 -41.28 6.05
C ARG A 82 20.02 -41.43 4.69
N LYS A 83 20.37 -40.32 4.03
CA LYS A 83 20.93 -40.34 2.67
C LYS A 83 22.44 -40.06 2.68
N PRO A 84 23.20 -40.57 1.70
CA PRO A 84 24.61 -40.21 1.56
C PRO A 84 24.74 -38.70 1.39
N LEU A 85 25.76 -38.10 2.01
CA LEU A 85 25.95 -36.64 2.13
C LEU A 85 25.91 -35.90 0.77
N LYS A 86 26.31 -36.58 -0.32
CA LYS A 86 26.22 -36.07 -1.69
C LYS A 86 24.77 -35.81 -2.14
N TYR A 87 23.83 -36.68 -1.78
CA TYR A 87 22.41 -36.52 -2.15
C TYR A 87 21.72 -35.44 -1.32
N VAL A 88 22.13 -35.28 -0.07
CA VAL A 88 21.67 -34.23 0.85
C VAL A 88 22.01 -32.86 0.27
N LEU A 89 23.25 -32.67 -0.21
CA LEU A 89 23.71 -31.42 -0.81
C LEU A 89 22.92 -31.07 -2.08
N VAL A 90 22.67 -32.04 -2.96
CA VAL A 90 21.88 -31.85 -4.19
C VAL A 90 20.42 -31.51 -3.86
N GLU A 91 19.85 -32.09 -2.80
CA GLU A 91 18.47 -31.79 -2.35
C GLU A 91 18.34 -30.37 -1.78
N ILE A 92 19.34 -29.90 -1.02
CA ILE A 92 19.42 -28.51 -0.53
C ILE A 92 19.55 -27.54 -1.70
N LEU A 93 20.43 -27.82 -2.66
CA LEU A 93 20.63 -26.98 -3.85
C LEU A 93 19.34 -26.87 -4.69
N ALA A 94 18.61 -27.98 -4.86
CA ALA A 94 17.33 -27.98 -5.57
C ALA A 94 16.31 -27.03 -4.90
N ILE A 95 16.21 -27.06 -3.57
CA ILE A 95 15.29 -26.22 -2.81
C ILE A 95 15.70 -24.76 -2.91
N PHE A 96 17.00 -24.47 -2.80
CA PHE A 96 17.53 -23.11 -2.90
C PHE A 96 17.21 -22.45 -4.25
N LEU A 97 17.41 -23.18 -5.35
CA LEU A 97 17.08 -22.71 -6.70
C LEU A 97 15.58 -22.42 -6.86
N LEU A 98 14.71 -23.26 -6.28
CA LEU A 98 13.26 -23.04 -6.32
C LEU A 98 12.84 -21.78 -5.54
N VAL A 99 13.39 -21.59 -4.33
CA VAL A 99 13.07 -20.44 -3.48
C VAL A 99 13.52 -19.15 -4.15
N ILE A 100 14.77 -19.07 -4.62
CA ILE A 100 15.28 -17.86 -5.26
C ILE A 100 14.54 -17.56 -6.57
N GLY A 101 14.33 -18.57 -7.42
CA GLY A 101 13.60 -18.39 -8.67
C GLY A 101 12.18 -17.88 -8.42
N SER A 102 11.48 -18.40 -7.40
CA SER A 102 10.15 -17.91 -7.03
C SER A 102 10.16 -16.46 -6.52
N LEU A 103 11.17 -16.08 -5.74
CA LEU A 103 11.30 -14.72 -5.21
C LEU A 103 11.56 -13.71 -6.33
N ILE A 104 12.45 -14.04 -7.28
CA ILE A 104 12.72 -13.18 -8.45
C ILE A 104 11.46 -13.02 -9.30
N ALA A 105 10.69 -14.09 -9.51
CA ALA A 105 9.43 -14.01 -10.26
C ALA A 105 8.41 -13.09 -9.59
N VAL A 106 8.25 -13.16 -8.27
CA VAL A 106 7.35 -12.26 -7.50
C VAL A 106 7.80 -10.81 -7.63
N LEU A 107 9.09 -10.54 -7.48
CA LEU A 107 9.64 -9.17 -7.62
C LEU A 107 9.44 -8.61 -9.03
N ALA A 108 9.64 -9.42 -10.07
CA ALA A 108 9.41 -9.04 -11.45
C ALA A 108 7.95 -8.67 -11.72
N VAL A 109 7.00 -9.46 -11.20
CA VAL A 109 5.56 -9.18 -11.31
C VAL A 109 5.20 -7.88 -10.57
N LEU A 110 5.74 -7.67 -9.37
CA LEU A 110 5.49 -6.45 -8.60
C LEU A 110 6.02 -5.20 -9.31
N ALA A 111 7.22 -5.29 -9.91
CA ALA A 111 7.79 -4.22 -10.71
C ALA A 111 6.92 -3.90 -11.93
N LEU A 112 6.41 -4.92 -12.63
CA LEU A 112 5.51 -4.75 -13.76
C LEU A 112 4.18 -4.08 -13.34
N LEU A 113 3.58 -4.51 -12.23
CA LEU A 113 2.37 -3.90 -11.66
C LEU A 113 2.60 -2.41 -11.34
N SER A 114 3.74 -2.07 -10.74
CA SER A 114 4.08 -0.68 -10.43
C SER A 114 4.29 0.20 -11.67
N ALA A 115 4.69 -0.39 -12.78
CA ALA A 115 4.84 0.31 -14.05
C ALA A 115 3.50 0.55 -14.76
N ILE A 116 2.51 -0.34 -14.56
CA ILE A 116 1.17 -0.24 -15.16
C ILE A 116 0.31 0.78 -14.41
N THR A 117 0.53 0.98 -13.10
CA THR A 117 -0.13 2.06 -12.37
C THR A 117 0.43 3.40 -12.81
N SER A 118 -0.25 4.07 -13.74
CA SER A 118 -0.02 5.48 -14.05
C SER A 118 -0.34 6.31 -12.81
N THR A 119 0.70 6.60 -12.01
CA THR A 119 0.57 7.62 -10.97
C THR A 119 0.43 8.96 -11.68
N GLY A 120 -0.81 9.37 -11.94
CA GLY A 120 -1.11 10.74 -12.32
C GLY A 120 -0.63 11.62 -11.16
N THR A 121 0.42 12.40 -11.40
CA THR A 121 0.86 13.38 -10.42
C THR A 121 -0.11 14.54 -10.50
N VAL A 122 -0.87 14.75 -9.42
CA VAL A 122 -1.69 15.95 -9.25
C VAL A 122 -0.74 17.03 -8.74
N MET A 123 -0.53 18.07 -9.55
CA MET A 123 0.13 19.27 -9.06
C MET A 123 -0.95 20.22 -8.54
N GLU A 124 -0.85 20.57 -7.26
CA GLU A 124 -1.68 21.60 -6.66
C GLU A 124 -0.84 22.86 -6.42
N ALA A 125 -1.30 23.99 -6.95
CA ALA A 125 -0.76 25.31 -6.62
C ALA A 125 -1.83 26.12 -5.89
N TYR A 126 -1.39 26.90 -4.91
CA TYR A 126 -2.26 27.69 -4.05
C TYR A 126 -1.74 29.12 -3.96
N GLU A 127 -2.61 30.09 -4.22
CA GLU A 127 -2.30 31.51 -4.14
C GLU A 127 -3.39 32.25 -3.35
N GLU A 128 -2.98 33.08 -2.40
CA GLU A 128 -3.88 33.97 -1.66
C GLU A 128 -3.50 35.42 -1.93
N ARG A 129 -4.49 36.27 -2.12
CA ARG A 129 -4.27 37.70 -2.37
C ARG A 129 -5.28 38.56 -1.64
N SER A 130 -4.81 39.63 -0.99
CA SER A 130 -5.69 40.69 -0.50
C SER A 130 -6.26 41.47 -1.69
N VAL A 131 -7.56 41.71 -1.70
CA VAL A 131 -8.26 42.33 -2.84
C VAL A 131 -9.16 43.48 -2.40
N SER A 132 -9.32 44.49 -3.25
CA SER A 132 -10.22 45.62 -3.04
C SER A 132 -11.38 45.58 -4.04
N ALA A 133 -12.47 46.28 -3.72
CA ALA A 133 -13.58 46.44 -4.66
C ALA A 133 -13.09 47.15 -5.93
N GLY A 134 -13.43 46.59 -7.10
CA GLY A 134 -12.96 47.08 -8.40
C GLY A 134 -11.70 46.41 -8.93
N ASP A 135 -10.95 45.66 -8.10
CA ASP A 135 -9.80 44.89 -8.58
C ASP A 135 -10.23 43.86 -9.63
N ALA A 136 -9.37 43.63 -10.62
CA ALA A 136 -9.63 42.65 -11.66
C ALA A 136 -8.40 41.80 -11.97
N PHE A 137 -8.66 40.51 -12.23
CA PHE A 137 -7.63 39.49 -12.43
C PHE A 137 -8.00 38.59 -13.59
N ILE A 138 -7.01 38.22 -14.39
CA ILE A 138 -7.10 37.11 -15.34
C ILE A 138 -6.54 35.88 -14.65
N ILE A 139 -7.29 34.78 -14.68
CA ILE A 139 -6.86 33.48 -14.19
C ILE A 139 -6.66 32.56 -15.38
N ASN A 140 -5.41 32.13 -15.57
CA ASN A 140 -5.02 31.23 -16.63
C ASN A 140 -4.84 29.81 -16.08
N ALA A 141 -5.91 29.01 -16.13
CA ALA A 141 -5.91 27.62 -15.63
C ALA A 141 -5.02 26.67 -16.45
N GLY A 142 -4.61 27.09 -17.66
CA GLY A 142 -3.91 26.25 -18.63
C GLY A 142 -4.77 25.09 -19.17
N THR A 143 -4.24 24.37 -20.15
CA THR A 143 -4.91 23.18 -20.69
C THR A 143 -4.92 22.03 -19.66
N GLY A 144 -6.11 21.49 -19.38
CA GLY A 144 -6.30 20.35 -18.46
C GLY A 144 -6.18 20.68 -16.96
N GLY A 145 -6.24 21.97 -16.58
CA GLY A 145 -6.31 22.41 -15.18
C GLY A 145 -7.74 22.70 -14.72
N VAL A 146 -8.03 22.45 -13.45
CA VAL A 146 -9.23 22.90 -12.74
C VAL A 146 -8.81 24.01 -11.77
N SER A 147 -9.50 25.15 -11.81
CA SER A 147 -9.26 26.25 -10.87
C SER A 147 -10.47 26.44 -9.96
N SER A 148 -10.29 26.25 -8.65
CA SER A 148 -11.27 26.65 -7.64
C SER A 148 -10.91 28.03 -7.13
N ILE A 149 -11.82 28.98 -7.27
CA ILE A 149 -11.67 30.33 -6.72
C ILE A 149 -12.68 30.53 -5.60
N GLU A 150 -12.21 31.07 -4.49
CA GLU A 150 -13.03 31.38 -3.32
C GLU A 150 -12.65 32.77 -2.79
N CYS A 151 -13.65 33.60 -2.52
CA CYS A 151 -13.46 34.97 -2.01
C CYS A 151 -13.98 35.01 -0.57
N LEU A 152 -13.10 35.31 0.38
CA LEU A 152 -13.45 35.49 1.78
C LEU A 152 -13.76 36.97 2.04
N ASN A 153 -14.97 37.22 2.53
CA ASN A 153 -15.51 38.57 2.76
C ASN A 153 -15.55 39.45 1.50
N CYS A 154 -15.71 38.84 0.32
CA CYS A 154 -15.86 39.55 -0.94
C CYS A 154 -16.75 38.76 -1.89
N SER A 155 -17.29 39.45 -2.89
CA SER A 155 -18.01 38.85 -4.01
C SER A 155 -17.39 39.33 -5.32
N PHE A 156 -17.45 38.49 -6.34
CA PHE A 156 -16.89 38.79 -7.64
C PHE A 156 -17.84 38.36 -8.76
N VAL A 157 -17.65 38.97 -9.91
CA VAL A 157 -18.30 38.57 -11.16
C VAL A 157 -17.27 37.92 -12.08
N ILE A 158 -17.73 36.94 -12.85
CA ILE A 158 -16.90 36.18 -13.77
C ILE A 158 -17.21 36.60 -15.19
N GLY A 159 -16.16 36.75 -16.00
CA GLY A 159 -16.23 36.96 -17.44
C GLY A 159 -15.39 35.93 -18.19
N SER A 160 -15.73 35.72 -19.45
CA SER A 160 -14.86 34.98 -20.38
C SER A 160 -13.81 35.90 -21.00
N LYS A 161 -12.83 35.33 -21.72
CA LYS A 161 -11.87 36.06 -22.55
C LYS A 161 -12.51 37.11 -23.49
N LYS A 162 -13.76 36.92 -23.92
CA LYS A 162 -14.49 37.87 -24.79
C LYS A 162 -14.82 39.19 -24.10
N SER A 163 -14.72 39.24 -22.77
CA SER A 163 -14.95 40.44 -21.96
C SER A 163 -13.73 41.38 -21.95
N LEU A 164 -12.60 40.96 -22.53
CA LEU A 164 -11.38 41.78 -22.59
C LEU A 164 -11.36 42.67 -23.83
N ILE A 165 -11.12 43.96 -23.63
CA ILE A 165 -10.92 44.97 -24.69
C ILE A 165 -9.44 44.90 -25.11
N GLY A 166 -9.20 44.48 -26.35
CA GLY A 166 -7.84 44.33 -26.91
C GLY A 166 -7.15 43.00 -26.62
N GLY A 167 -7.87 42.02 -26.03
CA GLY A 167 -7.33 40.69 -25.75
C GLY A 167 -6.52 40.60 -24.45
N ILE A 168 -5.73 39.53 -24.31
CA ILE A 168 -4.93 39.26 -23.10
C ILE A 168 -3.61 40.03 -23.19
N PRO A 169 -3.24 40.85 -22.19
CA PRO A 169 -1.95 41.53 -22.18
C PRO A 169 -0.78 40.54 -22.26
N ALA A 170 0.28 40.89 -22.99
CA ALA A 170 1.41 39.98 -23.22
C ALA A 170 2.09 39.50 -21.91
N HIS A 171 2.13 40.36 -20.90
CA HIS A 171 2.70 40.02 -19.58
C HIS A 171 1.85 39.03 -18.77
N CYS A 172 0.59 38.81 -19.16
CA CYS A 172 -0.34 37.88 -18.51
C CYS A 172 -0.35 36.47 -19.11
N ILE A 173 0.36 36.23 -20.23
CA ILE A 173 0.26 34.96 -20.97
C ILE A 173 0.85 33.80 -20.14
N ASN A 174 1.93 34.06 -19.41
CA ASN A 174 2.68 33.04 -18.65
C ASN A 174 2.44 33.08 -17.14
N THR A 175 1.55 33.95 -16.67
CA THR A 175 1.22 34.06 -15.24
C THR A 175 -0.13 33.41 -14.99
N VAL A 176 -0.23 32.72 -13.86
CA VAL A 176 -1.46 32.01 -13.49
C VAL A 176 -2.53 32.99 -13.04
N VAL A 177 -2.14 34.00 -12.25
CA VAL A 177 -2.99 35.08 -11.80
C VAL A 177 -2.35 36.40 -12.23
N CYS A 178 -3.02 37.13 -13.12
CA CYS A 178 -2.51 38.39 -13.63
C CYS A 178 -3.44 39.54 -13.26
N PRO A 179 -2.98 40.55 -12.48
CA PRO A 179 -3.78 41.75 -12.25
C PRO A 179 -3.91 42.55 -13.55
N ILE A 180 -5.11 43.07 -13.81
CA ILE A 180 -5.36 43.93 -14.98
C ILE A 180 -6.11 45.19 -14.59
N ASN A 181 -5.91 46.25 -15.38
CA ASN A 181 -6.69 47.47 -15.22
C ASN A 181 -8.12 47.26 -15.75
N THR A 182 -9.10 47.77 -15.02
CA THR A 182 -10.54 47.70 -15.38
C THR A 182 -10.86 48.39 -16.70
N SER A 183 -10.02 49.31 -17.18
CA SER A 183 -10.13 49.93 -18.51
C SER A 183 -10.05 48.92 -19.66
N HIS A 184 -9.49 47.73 -19.43
CA HIS A 184 -9.41 46.65 -20.40
C HIS A 184 -10.62 45.70 -20.34
N ILE A 185 -11.67 46.04 -19.59
CA ILE A 185 -12.81 45.15 -19.36
C ILE A 185 -14.07 45.79 -19.91
N ASP A 186 -14.75 45.06 -20.79
CA ASP A 186 -16.09 45.36 -21.25
C ASP A 186 -17.09 44.87 -20.20
N ALA A 187 -17.51 45.79 -19.32
CA ALA A 187 -18.42 45.48 -18.21
C ALA A 187 -19.78 44.91 -18.67
N SER A 188 -20.20 45.19 -19.91
CA SER A 188 -21.45 44.67 -20.47
C SER A 188 -21.44 43.17 -20.74
N LYS A 189 -20.23 42.58 -20.82
CA LYS A 189 -20.01 41.15 -21.11
C LYS A 189 -19.69 40.32 -19.86
N LEU A 190 -19.64 40.96 -18.69
CA LEU A 190 -19.49 40.26 -17.42
C LEU A 190 -20.82 39.61 -17.01
N SER A 191 -20.74 38.50 -16.27
CA SER A 191 -21.92 37.95 -15.60
C SER A 191 -22.52 39.00 -14.66
N THR A 192 -23.85 39.05 -14.60
CA THR A 192 -24.58 39.87 -13.63
C THR A 192 -24.69 39.20 -12.25
N GLU A 193 -24.39 37.90 -12.18
CA GLU A 193 -24.44 37.13 -10.94
C GLU A 193 -23.15 37.31 -10.14
N GLU A 194 -23.30 37.83 -8.92
CA GLU A 194 -22.21 37.93 -7.95
C GLU A 194 -22.05 36.59 -7.23
N VAL A 195 -20.83 36.04 -7.26
CA VAL A 195 -20.51 34.79 -6.60
C VAL A 195 -19.36 34.97 -5.61
N THR A 196 -19.34 34.12 -4.58
CA THR A 196 -18.23 34.05 -3.60
C THR A 196 -17.32 32.88 -3.88
N ARG A 197 -17.77 31.89 -4.66
CA ARG A 197 -17.01 30.70 -5.04
C ARG A 197 -17.38 30.24 -6.44
N THR A 198 -16.38 29.80 -7.20
CA THR A 198 -16.60 29.17 -8.51
C THR A 198 -15.54 28.11 -8.80
N ILE A 199 -15.88 27.19 -9.70
CA ILE A 199 -14.96 26.20 -10.25
C ILE A 199 -14.91 26.42 -11.76
N ILE A 200 -13.71 26.60 -12.27
CA ILE A 200 -13.44 26.82 -13.69
C ILE A 200 -12.76 25.56 -14.22
N GLU A 201 -13.52 24.81 -15.00
CA GLU A 201 -13.04 23.61 -15.68
C GLU A 201 -12.60 23.98 -17.11
N ASN A 202 -11.39 23.53 -17.49
CA ASN A 202 -10.85 23.57 -18.85
C ASN A 202 -10.57 24.96 -19.48
N GLY A 203 -9.26 25.25 -19.59
CA GLY A 203 -8.61 25.69 -20.83
C GLY A 203 -8.68 27.17 -21.20
N ASP A 204 -9.82 27.82 -20.99
CA ASP A 204 -9.96 29.24 -21.32
C ASP A 204 -9.65 30.14 -20.12
N PRO A 205 -8.89 31.23 -20.33
CA PRO A 205 -8.60 32.18 -19.28
C PRO A 205 -9.88 32.87 -18.83
N ALA A 206 -10.11 32.84 -17.53
CA ALA A 206 -11.26 33.47 -16.91
C ALA A 206 -10.89 34.86 -16.41
N LEU A 207 -11.84 35.79 -16.55
CA LEU A 207 -11.73 37.12 -15.99
C LEU A 207 -12.54 37.19 -14.70
N ILE A 208 -11.93 37.71 -13.64
CA ILE A 208 -12.59 37.95 -12.36
C ILE A 208 -12.52 39.43 -12.07
N LYS A 209 -13.65 40.03 -11.72
CA LYS A 209 -13.72 41.40 -11.19
C LYS A 209 -14.39 41.39 -9.82
N ILE A 210 -13.70 41.94 -8.82
CA ILE A 210 -14.23 42.04 -7.46
C ILE A 210 -15.34 43.09 -7.45
N SER A 211 -16.58 42.66 -7.21
CA SER A 211 -17.74 43.54 -7.20
C SER A 211 -17.89 44.24 -5.85
N LYS A 212 -17.73 43.47 -4.76
CA LYS A 212 -17.81 43.98 -3.38
C LYS A 212 -16.71 43.37 -2.54
N ALA A 213 -16.17 44.18 -1.64
CA ALA A 213 -15.18 43.76 -0.65
C ALA A 213 -15.64 44.31 0.71
N ALA A 214 -15.99 43.41 1.63
CA ALA A 214 -16.56 43.74 2.93
C ALA A 214 -15.61 43.31 4.06
N GLY A 215 -15.70 43.97 5.21
CA GLY A 215 -14.92 43.59 6.40
C GLY A 215 -13.44 43.99 6.37
N ARG A 216 -12.70 43.51 7.36
CA ARG A 216 -11.24 43.71 7.46
C ARG A 216 -10.55 42.56 6.73
N ASN A 217 -9.75 42.87 5.72
CA ASN A 217 -8.95 41.94 4.91
C ASN A 217 -9.76 41.00 3.97
N PRO A 218 -10.54 41.54 3.02
CA PRO A 218 -11.05 40.77 1.88
C PRO A 218 -9.92 40.02 1.16
N THR A 219 -10.08 38.70 1.01
CA THR A 219 -9.01 37.82 0.50
C THR A 219 -9.55 36.89 -0.57
N LEU A 220 -8.86 36.83 -1.70
CA LEU A 220 -9.12 35.92 -2.80
C LEU A 220 -8.19 34.71 -2.70
N LYS A 221 -8.75 33.51 -2.66
CA LYS A 221 -8.05 32.23 -2.62
C LYS A 221 -8.22 31.52 -3.94
N ILE A 222 -7.11 31.16 -4.57
CA ILE A 222 -7.09 30.51 -5.87
C ILE A 222 -6.34 29.19 -5.70
N ARG A 223 -7.05 28.09 -5.95
CA ARG A 223 -6.48 26.73 -5.94
C ARG A 223 -6.50 26.18 -7.36
N LEU A 224 -5.32 25.84 -7.87
CA LEU A 224 -5.13 25.29 -9.20
C LEU A 224 -4.74 23.83 -9.07
N THR A 225 -5.52 22.96 -9.68
CA THR A 225 -5.28 21.53 -9.73
C THR A 225 -5.00 21.15 -11.17
N LYS A 226 -3.76 20.78 -11.48
CA LYS A 226 -3.38 20.30 -12.81
C LYS A 226 -3.12 18.80 -12.75
N HIS A 227 -3.90 18.05 -13.51
CA HIS A 227 -3.63 16.64 -13.74
C HIS A 227 -2.54 16.51 -14.79
N VAL A 228 -1.30 16.28 -14.35
CA VAL A 228 -0.21 15.97 -15.26
C VAL A 228 -0.24 14.47 -15.52
N THR A 229 -0.82 14.08 -16.65
CA THR A 229 -0.60 12.74 -17.19
C THR A 229 0.82 12.69 -17.73
N ILE A 230 1.75 12.27 -16.87
CA ILE A 230 3.09 11.91 -17.34
C ILE A 230 2.91 10.65 -18.19
N HIS A 231 2.97 10.80 -19.52
CA HIS A 231 3.23 9.67 -20.39
C HIS A 231 4.63 9.16 -20.06
N LYS A 232 4.74 8.29 -19.06
CA LYS A 232 5.94 7.46 -18.90
C LYS A 232 6.01 6.61 -20.15
N GLU A 233 7.06 6.80 -20.95
CA GLU A 233 7.39 5.87 -22.03
C GLU A 233 7.47 4.47 -21.42
N THR A 234 6.47 3.64 -21.73
CA THR A 234 6.29 2.27 -21.21
C THR A 234 7.36 1.29 -21.71
N ILE A 235 8.35 1.77 -22.45
CA ILE A 235 9.36 0.96 -23.14
C ILE A 235 10.47 0.51 -22.18
N THR A 236 10.82 1.30 -21.16
CA THR A 236 11.90 0.96 -20.22
C THR A 236 11.65 -0.23 -19.29
N PRO A 237 10.45 -0.43 -18.68
CA PRO A 237 10.26 -1.56 -17.75
C PRO A 237 10.18 -2.92 -18.46
N ILE A 238 9.71 -2.99 -19.71
CA ILE A 238 9.54 -4.26 -20.44
C ILE A 238 10.90 -4.87 -20.81
N LEU A 239 11.88 -4.05 -21.22
CA LEU A 239 13.23 -4.52 -21.52
C LEU A 239 14.03 -4.94 -20.28
N ALA A 240 13.74 -4.38 -19.10
CA ALA A 240 14.41 -4.73 -17.86
C ALA A 240 13.84 -6.01 -17.20
N VAL A 241 12.53 -6.26 -17.35
CA VAL A 241 11.83 -7.39 -16.67
C VAL A 241 11.98 -8.72 -17.43
N THR A 242 12.20 -8.68 -18.75
CA THR A 242 12.34 -9.88 -19.60
C THR A 242 13.53 -10.79 -19.24
N PRO A 243 14.76 -10.30 -19.03
CA PRO A 243 15.87 -11.18 -18.64
C PRO A 243 15.68 -11.79 -17.24
N ALA A 244 15.11 -11.03 -16.29
CA ALA A 244 14.89 -11.49 -14.92
C ALA A 244 13.86 -12.64 -14.86
N THR A 245 12.79 -12.59 -15.65
CA THR A 245 11.79 -13.66 -15.71
C THR A 245 12.32 -14.92 -16.39
N ILE A 246 13.16 -14.78 -17.42
CA ILE A 246 13.84 -15.91 -18.06
C ILE A 246 14.78 -16.61 -17.07
N ILE A 247 15.60 -15.86 -16.33
CA ILE A 247 16.50 -16.39 -15.31
C ILE A 247 15.70 -17.11 -14.21
N ALA A 248 14.63 -16.50 -13.70
CA ALA A 248 13.76 -17.12 -12.70
C ALA A 248 13.15 -18.44 -13.21
N GLY A 249 12.66 -18.47 -14.46
CA GLY A 249 12.13 -19.65 -15.09
C GLY A 249 13.16 -20.78 -15.20
N LEU A 250 14.39 -20.46 -15.61
CA LEU A 250 15.49 -21.43 -15.70
C LEU A 250 15.87 -21.99 -14.33
N MET A 251 15.93 -21.15 -13.29
CA MET A 251 16.23 -21.61 -11.92
C MET A 251 15.14 -22.55 -11.38
N ILE A 252 13.87 -22.22 -11.60
CA ILE A 252 12.74 -23.08 -11.19
C ILE A 252 12.78 -24.41 -11.95
N TRP A 253 12.98 -24.36 -13.28
CA TRP A 253 13.07 -25.56 -14.11
C TRP A 253 14.21 -26.48 -13.67
N ALA A 254 15.41 -25.92 -13.44
CA ALA A 254 16.57 -26.64 -12.95
C ALA A 254 16.29 -27.29 -11.58
N GLY A 255 15.70 -26.54 -10.64
CA GLY A 255 15.32 -27.06 -9.33
C GLY A 255 14.31 -28.22 -9.40
N ILE A 256 13.28 -28.12 -10.27
CA ILE A 256 12.32 -29.22 -10.50
C ILE A 256 13.01 -30.44 -11.10
N LYS A 257 13.86 -30.25 -12.11
CA LYS A 257 14.56 -31.35 -12.79
C LYS A 257 15.50 -32.08 -11.83
N LEU A 258 16.26 -31.34 -11.02
CA LEU A 258 17.15 -31.90 -10.00
C LEU A 258 16.37 -32.71 -8.95
N ARG A 259 15.22 -32.19 -8.52
CA ARG A 259 14.34 -32.88 -7.56
C ARG A 259 13.68 -34.14 -8.14
N ARG A 260 13.36 -34.15 -9.44
CA ARG A 260 12.84 -35.35 -10.14
C ARG A 260 13.92 -36.42 -10.27
N TRP A 261 15.15 -36.03 -10.64
CA TRP A 261 16.29 -36.95 -10.72
C TRP A 261 16.56 -37.63 -9.37
N LEU A 262 16.54 -36.87 -8.27
CA LEU A 262 16.68 -37.42 -6.91
C LEU A 262 15.61 -38.43 -6.51
N LYS A 263 14.40 -38.36 -7.10
CA LYS A 263 13.31 -39.33 -6.84
C LYS A 263 13.46 -40.63 -7.63
N GLY A 264 14.22 -40.62 -8.73
CA GLY A 264 14.43 -41.81 -9.57
C GLY A 264 15.60 -42.70 -9.11
N GLN A 265 16.34 -42.32 -8.07
CA GLN A 265 17.50 -43.07 -7.56
C GLN A 265 17.29 -43.70 -6.18
N GLY A 266 16.07 -43.65 -5.62
CA GLY A 266 15.76 -44.15 -4.28
C GLY A 266 14.71 -45.24 -4.29
#